data_AF-A0A810DV86-F1
#
_entry.id   AF-A0A810DV86-F1
#
_cell.length_a   1.000
_cell.length_b   1.000
_cell.length_c   1.000
_cell.angle_alpha   90.00
_cell.angle_beta   90.00
_cell.angle_gamma   90.00
#
_symmetry.space_group_name_H-M   'P 1'
#
loop_
_entity.id
_entity.type
_entity.pdbx_description
1 polymer ?
#
loop_
_entity_poly.entity_id
_entity_poly.type
_entity_poly.pdbx_seq_one_letter_code
_entity_poly.pdbx_strand_id
1 'polypeptide(L)'
;MIDYAAPYLTIKAVRKEENAEENNDRQIVRKERRYGEYVRRFYVQDINEEGIRASLRNGVLSLEVPKRQKPAGTRIEIRDDEQ
;
A
#
# COMPACT_ATOMS: atom_id res chain seq x y z
N MET A 1 0.32 -7.84 3.14
CA MET A 1 1.48 -7.21 3.79
C MET A 1 1.49 -5.73 3.44
N ILE A 2 1.65 -4.87 4.44
CA ILE A 2 1.89 -3.44 4.26
C ILE A 2 3.25 -3.17 4.89
N ASP A 3 4.13 -2.52 4.15
CA ASP A 3 5.50 -2.24 4.55
C ASP A 3 5.84 -0.80 4.22
N TYR A 4 6.49 -0.09 5.14
CA TYR A 4 6.99 1.25 4.90
C TYR A 4 8.50 1.29 5.11
N ALA A 5 9.21 1.55 4.02
CA ALA A 5 10.64 1.78 4.01
C ALA A 5 10.87 3.12 3.32
N ALA A 6 11.15 4.16 4.11
CA ALA A 6 11.18 5.54 3.62
C ALA A 6 12.02 5.68 2.33
N PRO A 7 11.50 6.33 1.27
CA PRO A 7 10.23 7.06 1.17
C PRO A 7 9.06 6.25 0.56
N TYR A 8 9.11 4.92 0.59
CA TYR A 8 8.18 4.06 -0.13
C TYR A 8 7.26 3.24 0.79
N LEU A 9 5.95 3.36 0.53
CA LEU A 9 4.92 2.49 1.09
C LEU A 9 4.60 1.37 0.09
N THR A 10 4.78 0.13 0.49
CA THR A 10 4.54 -1.05 -0.35
C THR A 10 3.35 -1.85 0.19
N ILE A 11 2.39 -2.13 -0.68
CA ILE A 11 1.23 -2.99 -0.39
C ILE A 11 1.38 -4.26 -1.24
N LYS A 12 1.43 -5.41 -0.58
CA LYS A 12 1.43 -6.74 -1.22
C LYS A 12 0.22 -7.55 -0.78
N ALA A 13 -0.47 -8.17 -1.73
CA ALA A 13 -1.58 -9.08 -1.48
C ALA A 13 -1.49 -10.29 -2.41
N VAL A 14 -1.77 -11.47 -1.88
CA VAL A 14 -1.89 -12.71 -2.66
C VAL A 14 -3.34 -13.14 -2.62
N ARG A 15 -3.99 -13.24 -3.78
CA ARG A 15 -5.33 -13.83 -3.91
C ARG A 15 -5.19 -15.23 -4.46
N LYS A 16 -5.67 -16.22 -3.72
CA LYS A 16 -5.74 -17.62 -4.16
C LYS A 16 -7.20 -18.08 -4.05
N GLU A 17 -7.87 -18.16 -5.19
CA GLU A 17 -9.21 -18.74 -5.32
C GLU A 17 -9.13 -19.95 -6.27
N GLU A 18 -9.56 -21.11 -5.80
CA GLU A 18 -9.75 -22.31 -6.61
C GLU A 18 -11.22 -22.74 -6.48
N ASN A 19 -11.98 -22.58 -7.56
CA ASN A 19 -13.33 -23.13 -7.67
C ASN A 19 -13.28 -24.32 -8.63
N ALA A 20 -13.73 -25.49 -8.18
CA ALA A 20 -13.87 -26.69 -8.99
C ALA A 20 -15.35 -27.12 -8.96
N GLU A 21 -15.94 -27.28 -10.14
CA GLU A 21 -17.28 -27.85 -10.33
C GLU A 21 -17.12 -29.29 -10.83
N GLU A 22 -17.73 -30.24 -10.13
CA GLU A 22 -17.76 -31.67 -10.49
C GLU A 22 -19.17 -32.07 -10.96
N ASN A 23 -19.27 -32.97 -11.94
CA ASN A 23 -20.55 -33.59 -12.32
C ASN A 23 -20.90 -34.77 -11.39
N ASN A 24 -22.08 -35.36 -11.59
CA ASN A 24 -22.56 -36.51 -10.81
C ASN A 24 -21.62 -37.74 -10.86
N ASP A 25 -20.77 -37.82 -11.88
CA ASP A 25 -19.76 -38.88 -12.08
C ASP A 25 -18.37 -38.50 -11.52
N ARG A 26 -18.29 -37.43 -10.71
CA ARG A 26 -17.05 -36.89 -10.11
C ARG A 26 -15.99 -36.45 -11.13
N GLN A 27 -16.40 -36.12 -12.35
CA GLN A 27 -15.51 -35.52 -13.35
C GLN A 27 -15.50 -34.01 -13.17
N ILE A 28 -14.30 -33.42 -13.17
CA ILE A 28 -14.12 -31.97 -13.11
C ILE A 28 -14.63 -31.37 -14.42
N VAL A 29 -15.72 -30.61 -14.33
CA VAL A 29 -16.35 -29.93 -15.48
C VAL A 29 -15.71 -28.57 -15.71
N ARG A 30 -15.38 -27.85 -14.63
CA ARG A 30 -14.81 -26.50 -14.69
C ARG A 30 -13.88 -26.25 -13.51
N LYS A 31 -12.70 -25.68 -13.79
CA LYS A 31 -11.78 -25.20 -12.75
C LYS A 31 -11.40 -23.75 -13.01
N GLU A 32 -12.05 -22.82 -12.33
CA GLU A 32 -11.65 -21.41 -12.35
C GLU A 32 -10.60 -21.18 -11.26
N ARG A 33 -9.37 -20.87 -11.69
CA ARG A 33 -8.29 -20.46 -10.79
C ARG A 33 -8.13 -18.95 -10.90
N ARG A 34 -8.51 -18.21 -9.87
CA ARG A 34 -8.16 -16.79 -9.74
C ARG A 34 -6.97 -16.70 -8.78
N TYR A 35 -5.78 -16.91 -9.34
CA TYR A 35 -4.52 -16.73 -8.64
C TYR A 35 -3.84 -15.45 -9.14
N GLY A 36 -3.38 -14.62 -8.23
CA GLY A 36 -2.60 -13.43 -8.57
C GLY A 36 -1.94 -12.80 -7.36
N GLU A 37 -0.68 -12.42 -7.53
CA GLU A 37 0.01 -11.52 -6.61
C GLU A 37 -0.18 -10.07 -7.08
N TYR A 38 -0.55 -9.20 -6.15
CA TYR A 38 -0.71 -7.77 -6.38
C TYR A 38 0.33 -7.05 -5.53
N VAL A 39 1.20 -6.29 -6.19
CA VAL A 39 2.14 -5.40 -5.53
C VAL A 39 1.93 -3.98 -6.05
N ARG A 40 1.70 -3.04 -5.12
CA ARG A 40 1.69 -1.61 -5.42
C ARG A 40 2.65 -0.89 -4.50
N ARG A 41 3.41 0.05 -5.04
CA ARG A 41 4.34 0.88 -4.29
C ARG A 41 4.00 2.35 -4.52
N PHE A 42 3.91 3.11 -3.43
CA PHE A 42 3.60 4.53 -3.42
C PHE A 42 4.79 5.28 -2.87
N TYR A 43 5.17 6.37 -3.54
CA TYR A 43 6.14 7.31 -3.01
C TYR A 43 5.43 8.27 -2.03
N VAL A 44 5.80 8.21 -0.75
CA VAL A 44 5.21 9.03 0.30
C VAL A 44 6.29 9.46 1.28
N GLN A 45 6.64 10.74 1.25
CA GLN A 45 7.60 11.35 2.18
C GLN A 45 6.92 12.05 3.35
N ASP A 46 7.73 12.37 4.36
CA ASP A 46 7.34 13.15 5.53
C ASP A 46 6.12 12.57 6.24
N ILE A 47 6.12 11.27 6.54
CA ILE A 47 5.00 10.61 7.22
C ILE A 47 5.34 10.25 8.66
N ASN A 48 4.36 10.37 9.55
CA ASN A 48 4.46 9.85 10.90
C ASN A 48 4.19 8.35 10.86
N GLU A 49 5.26 7.56 10.88
CA GLU A 49 5.22 6.10 10.68
C GLU A 49 4.44 5.38 11.79
N GLU A 50 4.62 5.82 13.03
CA GLU A 50 3.92 5.31 14.22
C GLU A 50 2.41 5.56 14.14
N GLY A 51 2.00 6.56 13.37
CA GLY A 51 0.59 6.94 13.18
C GLY A 51 -0.11 6.22 12.02
N ILE A 52 0.57 5.36 11.26
CA ILE A 52 -0.03 4.66 10.12
C ILE A 52 -1.09 3.68 10.63
N ARG A 53 -2.29 3.75 10.05
CA ARG A 53 -3.38 2.81 10.35
C ARG A 53 -3.91 2.17 9.08
N ALA A 54 -4.36 0.93 9.17
CA ALA A 54 -4.96 0.21 8.06
C ALA A 54 -6.25 -0.50 8.51
N SER A 55 -7.23 -0.57 7.63
CA SER A 55 -8.45 -1.34 7.85
C SER A 55 -8.90 -2.01 6.55
N LEU A 56 -9.38 -3.26 6.65
CA LEU A 56 -9.95 -4.01 5.53
C LEU A 56 -11.43 -4.25 5.84
N ARG A 57 -12.33 -3.62 5.10
CA ARG A 57 -13.78 -3.78 5.26
C ARG A 57 -14.43 -4.04 3.92
N ASN A 58 -15.26 -5.09 3.84
CA ASN A 58 -15.99 -5.50 2.63
C ASN A 58 -15.08 -5.60 1.38
N GLY A 59 -13.87 -6.15 1.56
CA GLY A 59 -12.89 -6.31 0.48
C GLY A 59 -12.13 -5.04 0.08
N VAL A 60 -12.35 -3.91 0.76
CA VAL A 60 -11.65 -2.64 0.50
C VAL A 60 -10.61 -2.37 1.59
N LEU A 61 -9.35 -2.31 1.19
CA LEU A 61 -8.24 -1.92 2.05
C LEU A 61 -8.13 -0.39 2.08
N SER A 62 -8.29 0.21 3.26
CA SER A 62 -8.11 1.65 3.50
C SER A 62 -6.90 1.88 4.41
N LEU A 63 -5.99 2.78 4.00
CA LEU A 63 -4.83 3.19 4.78
C LEU A 63 -4.94 4.68 5.14
N GLU A 64 -4.68 5.00 6.40
CA GLU A 64 -4.50 6.35 6.91
C GLU A 64 -3.00 6.59 7.14
N VAL A 65 -2.42 7.55 6.41
CA VAL A 65 -0.97 7.81 6.40
C VAL A 65 -0.75 9.27 6.80
N PRO A 66 -0.62 9.57 8.10
CA PRO A 66 -0.50 10.94 8.57
C PRO A 66 0.85 11.56 8.17
N LYS A 67 0.84 12.82 7.76
CA LYS A 67 2.06 13.60 7.51
C LYS A 67 2.72 14.02 8.83
N ARG A 68 4.04 14.09 8.85
CA ARG A 68 4.80 14.77 9.92
C ARG A 68 4.47 16.25 9.86
N GLN A 69 4.27 16.88 11.02
CA GLN A 69 4.25 18.33 11.08
C GLN A 69 5.62 18.85 10.65
N LYS A 70 5.64 19.76 9.69
CA LYS A 70 6.84 20.50 9.32
C LYS A 70 6.90 21.77 10.16
N PRO A 71 8.08 22.18 10.65
CA PRO A 71 8.23 23.50 11.23
C PRO A 71 7.81 24.56 10.20
N ALA A 72 7.29 25.70 10.68
CA ALA A 72 7.01 26.83 9.82
C ALA A 72 8.27 27.19 9.02
N GLY A 73 8.12 27.42 7.72
CA GLY A 73 9.25 27.72 6.85
C GLY A 73 10.01 28.96 7.34
N THR A 74 11.33 28.86 7.40
CA THR A 74 12.19 30.01 7.72
C THR A 74 12.46 30.80 6.45
N ARG A 75 12.30 32.12 6.50
CA ARG A 75 12.76 33.01 5.43
C ARG A 75 14.28 33.09 5.49
N ILE A 76 14.96 32.74 4.40
CA ILE A 76 16.42 32.87 4.29
C ILE A 76 16.71 34.24 3.66
N GLU A 77 17.48 35.08 4.35
CA GLU A 77 17.98 36.33 3.80
C GLU A 77 19.23 36.07 2.97
N ILE A 78 19.30 36.69 1.79
CA ILE A 78 20.50 36.68 0.95
C ILE A 78 21.44 37.74 1.51
N ARG A 79 22.70 37.39 1.79
CA ARG A 79 23.76 38.34 2.13
C ARG A 79 24.55 38.64 0.87
N ASP A 80 24.76 39.92 0.60
CA ASP A 80 25.69 40.36 -0.44
C ASP A 80 27.10 40.36 0.15
N ASP A 81 27.97 39.49 -0.36
CA ASP A 81 29.39 39.46 0.00
C ASP A 81 30.13 40.48 -0.88
N GLU A 82 30.12 41.76 -0.48
CA GLU A 82 31.05 42.77 -1.01
C GLU A 82 32.26 42.90 -0.06
N GLN A 83 33.44 42.47 -0.52
CA GLN A 83 34.75 42.94 -0.06
C GLN A 83 35.61 43.32 -1.26
#